data_AF-A0A2E4PDW5-F1
#
_entry.id   AF-A0A2E4PDW5-F1
#
_cell.length_a   1.000
_cell.length_b   1.000
_cell.length_c   1.000
_cell.angle_alpha   90.00
_cell.angle_beta   90.00
_cell.angle_gamma   90.00
#
_symmetry.space_group_name_H-M   'P 1'
#
loop_
_entity.id
_entity.type
_entity.pdbx_description
1 polymer ?
#
loop_
_entity_poly.entity_id
_entity_poly.type
_entity_poly.pdbx_seq_one_letter_code
_entity_poly.pdbx_strand_id
1 'polypeptide(L)' 'MSKLKKKAKKSSKKKNKLGVKNSLVNNINARKKKGKSRSKKNSTVSKKSYKKMKNNWGKKKKKKGRKKKKK' A
#
# COMPACT_ATOMS: atom_id res chain seq x y z
N MET A 1 -19.07 39.40 -16.86
CA MET A 1 -17.69 38.83 -16.87
C MET A 1 -17.69 37.43 -16.25
N SER A 2 -17.90 36.40 -17.06
CA SER A 2 -18.05 35.00 -16.64
C SER A 2 -16.72 34.40 -16.17
N LYS A 3 -16.57 34.15 -14.87
CA LYS A 3 -15.45 33.35 -14.35
C LYS A 3 -15.75 31.87 -14.56
N LEU A 4 -15.47 31.36 -15.76
CA LEU A 4 -15.27 29.92 -15.98
C LEU A 4 -14.06 29.46 -15.13
N LYS A 5 -14.30 29.03 -13.89
CA LYS A 5 -13.33 28.23 -13.15
C LYS A 5 -13.23 26.87 -13.84
N LYS A 6 -12.21 26.73 -14.71
CA LYS A 6 -11.81 25.47 -15.33
C LYS A 6 -11.82 24.37 -14.27
N LYS A 7 -12.73 23.41 -14.44
CA LYS A 7 -12.81 22.16 -13.66
C LYS A 7 -11.41 21.55 -13.66
N ALA A 8 -10.75 21.50 -12.50
CA ALA A 8 -9.39 21.01 -12.39
C ALA A 8 -9.31 19.63 -13.06
N LYS A 9 -8.54 19.53 -14.15
CA LYS A 9 -8.30 18.26 -14.85
C LYS A 9 -7.88 17.24 -13.80
N LYS A 10 -8.70 16.21 -13.62
CA LYS A 10 -8.47 15.10 -12.69
C LYS A 10 -7.09 14.53 -13.00
N SER A 11 -6.09 14.96 -12.22
CA SER A 11 -4.67 14.79 -12.53
C SER A 11 -4.43 13.35 -12.94
N SER A 12 -3.93 13.16 -14.15
CA SER A 12 -3.63 11.88 -14.79
C SER A 12 -3.13 10.85 -13.77
N LYS A 13 -3.77 9.67 -13.72
CA LYS A 13 -3.44 8.49 -12.90
C LYS A 13 -1.99 8.55 -12.40
N LYS A 14 -1.75 9.06 -11.17
CA LYS A 14 -0.43 9.34 -10.59
C LYS A 14 0.49 8.11 -10.66
N LYS A 15 1.25 7.99 -11.74
CA LYS A 15 2.38 7.07 -11.90
C LYS A 15 3.65 7.84 -11.52
N ASN A 16 4.63 7.18 -10.90
CA ASN A 16 5.92 7.83 -10.60
C ASN A 16 6.77 8.04 -11.87
N LYS A 17 7.97 8.62 -11.71
CA LYS A 17 8.98 8.78 -12.77
C LYS A 17 9.32 7.47 -13.52
N LEU A 18 9.08 6.31 -12.91
CA LEU A 18 9.26 4.97 -13.51
C LEU A 18 7.97 4.41 -14.16
N GLY A 19 6.88 5.18 -14.25
CA GLY A 19 5.61 4.74 -14.85
C GLY A 19 4.80 3.75 -14.00
N VAL A 20 5.26 3.42 -12.79
CA VAL A 20 4.65 2.42 -11.90
C VAL A 20 3.61 3.09 -10.99
N LYS A 21 2.36 2.63 -11.10
CA LYS A 21 1.21 3.16 -10.35
C LYS A 21 1.32 2.94 -8.83
N ASN A 22 2.06 1.90 -8.41
CA ASN A 22 2.18 1.44 -7.02
C ASN A 22 3.64 1.26 -6.57
N SER A 23 4.55 2.15 -6.98
CA SER A 23 5.95 2.03 -6.56
C SER A 23 6.09 2.13 -5.04
N LEU A 24 7.08 1.41 -4.50
CA LEU A 24 7.41 1.41 -3.08
C LEU A 24 7.58 2.85 -2.56
N VAL A 25 8.37 3.67 -3.28
CA VAL A 25 8.65 5.07 -2.93
C VAL A 25 7.38 5.92 -2.89
N ASN A 26 6.48 5.75 -3.87
CA ASN A 26 5.21 6.47 -3.87
C ASN A 26 4.34 6.07 -2.67
N ASN A 27 4.28 4.79 -2.34
CA ASN A 27 3.49 4.31 -1.20
C ASN A 27 4.06 4.84 0.14
N ILE A 28 5.39 4.86 0.29
CA ILE A 28 6.06 5.43 1.45
C ILE A 28 5.72 6.93 1.57
N ASN A 29 5.90 7.71 0.50
CA ASN A 29 5.62 9.14 0.50
C ASN A 29 4.13 9.44 0.72
N ALA A 30 3.23 8.64 0.14
CA ALA A 30 1.80 8.76 0.37
C ALA A 30 1.43 8.48 1.83
N ARG A 31 2.08 7.50 2.50
CA ARG A 31 1.87 7.23 3.93
C ARG A 31 2.43 8.34 4.82
N LYS A 32 3.59 8.90 4.48
CA LYS A 32 4.18 10.08 5.15
C LYS A 32 3.24 11.28 5.06
N LYS A 33 2.79 11.66 3.85
CA LYS A 33 1.85 12.76 3.63
C LYS A 33 0.50 12.58 4.35
N LYS A 34 0.06 11.33 4.54
CA LYS A 34 -1.16 10.99 5.28
C LYS A 34 -0.97 10.92 6.81
N GLY A 35 0.25 11.09 7.33
CA GLY A 35 0.55 10.93 8.76
C GLY A 35 0.43 9.48 9.28
N LYS A 36 0.27 8.49 8.40
CA LYS A 36 0.09 7.06 8.76
C LYS A 36 1.42 6.29 8.88
N SER A 37 2.53 7.02 8.84
CA SER A 37 3.85 6.43 9.07
C SER A 37 4.03 6.28 10.58
N ARG A 38 4.29 5.05 11.04
CA ARG A 38 4.58 4.80 12.46
C ARG A 38 6.06 5.05 12.71
N SER A 39 6.40 5.65 13.84
CA SER A 39 7.79 5.72 14.31
C SER A 39 8.32 4.31 14.58
N LYS A 40 9.65 4.14 14.60
CA LYS A 40 10.27 2.85 14.89
C LYS A 40 9.88 2.33 16.29
N LYS A 41 9.79 3.25 17.27
CA LYS A 41 9.31 2.99 18.64
C LYS A 41 7.90 2.41 18.66
N ASN A 42 7.01 2.93 17.80
CA ASN A 42 5.61 2.49 17.70
C ASN A 42 5.42 1.33 16.71
N SER A 43 6.52 0.77 16.17
CA SER A 43 6.52 -0.28 15.16
C SER A 43 6.90 -1.63 15.75
N THR A 44 6.06 -2.15 16.64
CA THR A 44 6.24 -3.48 17.24
C THR A 44 5.47 -4.56 16.48
N VAL A 45 5.99 -5.78 16.48
CA VAL A 45 5.28 -6.97 15.98
C VAL A 45 4.41 -7.49 17.12
N SER A 46 3.10 -7.64 16.89
CA SER A 46 2.22 -8.22 17.91
C SER A 46 2.60 -9.67 18.20
N LYS A 47 2.39 -10.13 19.44
CA LYS A 47 2.68 -11.52 19.87
C LYS A 47 2.07 -12.55 18.91
N LYS A 48 0.84 -12.32 18.45
CA LYS A 48 0.13 -13.18 17.48
C LYS A 48 0.84 -13.22 16.12
N SER A 49 1.29 -12.07 15.63
CA SER A 49 2.05 -11.99 14.37
C SER A 49 3.42 -12.65 14.49
N TYR A 50 4.11 -12.46 15.61
CA TYR A 50 5.40 -13.10 15.87
C TYR A 50 5.29 -14.63 15.91
N LYS A 51 4.30 -15.17 16.63
CA LYS A 51 3.98 -16.61 16.65
C LYS A 51 3.73 -17.16 15.24
N LYS A 52 2.94 -16.46 14.42
CA LYS A 52 2.69 -16.85 13.01
C LYS A 52 3.95 -16.82 12.16
N MET A 53 4.83 -15.84 12.36
CA MET A 53 6.10 -15.73 11.64
C MET A 53 7.03 -16.89 12.01
N LYS A 54 7.22 -17.16 13.31
CA LYS A 54 8.01 -18.29 13.82
C LYS A 54 7.50 -19.63 13.27
N ASN A 55 6.19 -19.87 13.35
CA ASN A 55 5.60 -21.13 12.89
C ASN A 55 5.73 -21.37 11.37
N ASN A 56 5.87 -20.30 10.59
CA ASN A 56 6.02 -20.36 9.14
C ASN A 56 7.45 -20.11 8.67
N TRP A 57 8.39 -19.93 9.61
CA TRP A 57 9.80 -19.73 9.28
C TRP A 57 10.34 -21.00 8.60
N GLY A 58 11.02 -20.84 7.47
CA GLY A 58 11.56 -21.96 6.67
C GLY A 58 10.50 -22.80 5.93
N LYS A 59 9.20 -22.54 6.09
CA LYS A 59 8.15 -23.31 5.40
C LYS A 59 7.84 -22.74 4.02
N LYS A 60 7.88 -23.60 2.98
CA LYS A 60 7.45 -23.24 1.63
C LYS A 60 5.95 -22.90 1.65
N LYS A 61 5.59 -21.68 1.23
CA LYS A 61 4.18 -21.27 1.12
C LYS A 61 3.48 -22.19 0.13
N LYS A 62 2.56 -23.02 0.60
CA LYS A 62 1.65 -23.77 -0.27
C LYS A 62 0.77 -22.76 -1.02
N LYS A 63 0.74 -22.83 -2.36
CA LYS A 63 -0.15 -21.99 -3.19
C LYS A 63 -1.59 -22.34 -2.80
N LYS A 64 -2.28 -21.45 -2.08
CA LYS A 64 -3.73 -21.57 -1.91
C LYS A 64 -4.35 -21.22 -3.26
N GLY A 65 -5.02 -22.18 -3.90
CA GLY A 65 -5.77 -21.95 -5.12
C GLY A 65 -6.71 -20.77 -4.94
N ARG A 66 -6.67 -19.80 -5.87
CA ARG A 66 -7.61 -18.68 -5.88
C ARG A 66 -9.00 -19.28 -6.03
N LYS A 67 -9.76 -19.40 -4.93
CA LYS A 67 -11.21 -19.64 -5.02
C LYS A 67 -11.78 -18.45 -5.79
N LYS A 68 -12.09 -18.64 -7.07
CA LYS A 68 -12.83 -17.66 -7.87
C LYS A 68 -14.13 -17.42 -7.09
N LYS A 69 -14.35 -16.19 -6.62
CA LYS A 69 -15.68 -15.78 -6.16
C LYS A 69 -16.61 -16.05 -7.34
N LYS A 70 -17.55 -17.00 -7.20
CA LYS A 70 -18.69 -17.07 -8.11
C LYS A 70 -19.42 -15.72 -7.98
N LYS A 71 -19.71 -15.12 -9.13
CA LYS A 71 -20.46 -13.87 -9.24
C LYS A 71 -21.83 -14.05 -8.61
#